data_AF-A0A953Z693-F1
#
_entry.id   AF-A0A953Z693-F1
#
_cell.length_a   1.000
_cell.length_b   1.000
_cell.length_c   1.000
_cell.angle_alpha   90.00
_cell.angle_beta   90.00
_cell.angle_gamma   90.00
#
_symmetry.space_group_name_H-M   'P 1'
#
loop_
_entity.id
_entity.type
_entity.pdbx_description
1 polymer ?
#
loop_
_entity_poly.entity_id
_entity_poly.type
_entity_poly.pdbx_seq_one_letter_code
_entity_poly.pdbx_strand_id
1 'polypeptide(L)'
;MGLAIVRWWAIVFGGILLGAGLVLHAQVALAHHSREEVQGVFFLWRGIGQLTFVFQDDTTKMALWMNEIPERLLVESDRGAWVLVILGSVIAVTAAFLRPRRLEPIKQKAKRK
;
A
#
# COMPACT_ATOMS: atom_id res chain seq x y z
N MET A 1 -4.59 -28.51 -14.63
CA MET A 1 -5.53 -27.59 -13.94
C MET A 1 -4.90 -26.90 -12.74
N GLY A 2 -4.30 -27.62 -11.78
CA GLY A 2 -3.75 -27.02 -10.53
C GLY A 2 -2.80 -25.83 -10.73
N LEU A 3 -1.84 -25.91 -11.65
CA LEU A 3 -0.89 -24.82 -11.90
C LEU A 3 -1.55 -23.50 -12.36
N ALA A 4 -2.61 -23.60 -13.16
CA ALA A 4 -3.33 -22.42 -13.65
C ALA A 4 -4.12 -21.72 -12.52
N ILE A 5 -4.69 -22.52 -11.61
CA ILE A 5 -5.44 -22.02 -10.44
C ILE A 5 -4.49 -21.35 -9.45
N VAL A 6 -3.37 -22.01 -9.11
CA VAL A 6 -2.34 -21.47 -8.20
C VAL A 6 -1.78 -20.16 -8.75
N ARG A 7 -1.53 -20.08 -10.06
CA ARG A 7 -1.09 -18.84 -10.72
C ARG A 7 -2.12 -17.72 -10.55
N TRP A 8 -3.39 -18.02 -10.76
CA TRP A 8 -4.46 -17.02 -10.65
C TRP A 8 -4.55 -16.46 -9.23
N TRP A 9 -4.52 -17.34 -8.23
CA TRP A 9 -4.48 -16.94 -6.83
C TRP A 9 -3.24 -16.11 -6.50
N ALA A 10 -2.05 -16.52 -6.96
CA ALA A 10 -0.83 -15.76 -6.72
C ALA A 10 -0.89 -14.35 -7.31
N ILE A 11 -1.45 -14.17 -8.52
CA ILE A 11 -1.64 -12.84 -9.12
C ILE A 11 -2.60 -12.00 -8.27
N VAL A 12 -3.73 -12.57 -7.83
CA VAL A 12 -4.71 -11.85 -6.99
C VAL A 12 -4.09 -11.45 -5.66
N PHE A 13 -3.48 -12.38 -4.94
CA PHE A 13 -2.85 -12.09 -3.64
C PHE A 13 -1.68 -11.11 -3.78
N GLY A 14 -0.84 -11.27 -4.81
CA GLY A 14 0.24 -10.33 -5.09
C GLY A 14 -0.28 -8.92 -5.37
N GLY A 15 -1.36 -8.80 -6.16
CA GLY A 15 -2.03 -7.54 -6.44
C GLY A 15 -2.65 -6.89 -5.19
N ILE A 16 -3.29 -7.67 -4.32
CA ILE A 16 -3.85 -7.18 -3.06
C ILE A 16 -2.75 -6.65 -2.14
N LEU A 17 -1.66 -7.39 -1.97
CA LEU A 17 -0.52 -6.98 -1.15
C LEU A 17 0.12 -5.70 -1.67
N LEU A 18 0.33 -5.62 -2.99
CA LEU A 18 0.85 -4.44 -3.66
C LEU A 18 -0.06 -3.22 -3.44
N GLY A 19 -1.36 -3.38 -3.66
CA GLY A 19 -2.34 -2.32 -3.48
C GLY A 19 -2.41 -1.83 -2.04
N ALA A 20 -2.44 -2.76 -1.08
CA ALA A 20 -2.43 -2.42 0.36
C ALA A 20 -1.15 -1.66 0.75
N GLY A 21 0.01 -2.08 0.25
CA GLY A 21 1.27 -1.37 0.47
C GLY A 21 1.26 0.05 -0.10
N LEU A 22 0.75 0.25 -1.32
CA LEU A 22 0.65 1.58 -1.94
C LEU A 22 -0.29 2.51 -1.15
N VAL A 23 -1.43 1.99 -0.69
CA VAL A 23 -2.38 2.78 0.12
C VAL A 23 -1.72 3.20 1.43
N LEU A 24 -1.01 2.28 2.10
CA LEU A 24 -0.33 2.58 3.35
C LEU A 24 0.79 3.62 3.16
N HIS A 25 1.56 3.51 2.07
CA HIS A 25 2.57 4.50 1.71
C HIS A 25 1.95 5.88 1.44
N ALA A 26 0.82 5.93 0.72
CA ALA A 26 0.11 7.17 0.46
C ALA A 26 -0.42 7.82 1.75
N GLN A 27 -0.92 7.03 2.69
CA GLN A 27 -1.36 7.53 4.01
C GLN A 27 -0.19 8.12 4.81
N VAL A 28 0.97 7.46 4.80
CA VAL A 28 2.16 7.97 5.49
C VAL A 28 2.69 9.24 4.82
N ALA A 29 2.70 9.31 3.49
CA ALA A 29 3.09 10.50 2.75
C ALA A 29 2.16 11.69 3.06
N LEU A 30 0.85 11.47 3.12
CA LEU A 30 -0.13 12.47 3.55
C LEU A 30 0.11 12.91 5.00
N ALA A 31 0.39 11.98 5.91
CA ALA A 31 0.69 12.30 7.30
C ALA A 31 1.95 13.17 7.44
N HIS A 32 3.01 12.89 6.66
CA HIS A 32 4.21 13.72 6.62
C HIS A 32 3.92 15.11 6.06
N HIS A 33 3.20 15.19 4.93
CA HIS A 33 2.87 16.47 4.31
C HIS A 33 2.01 17.35 5.22
N SER A 34 0.97 16.77 5.83
CA SER A 34 0.15 17.50 6.81
C SER A 34 0.94 17.93 8.03
N ARG A 35 1.94 17.17 8.48
CA ARG A 35 2.85 17.61 9.55
C ARG A 35 3.70 18.80 9.15
N GLU A 36 4.25 18.81 7.94
CA GLU A 36 5.05 19.93 7.43
C GLU A 36 4.20 21.21 7.31
N GLU A 37 2.98 21.10 6.77
CA GLU A 37 2.04 22.22 6.71
C GLU A 37 1.66 22.72 8.11
N VAL A 38 1.36 21.81 9.03
CA VAL A 38 1.06 22.15 10.42
C VAL A 38 2.26 22.83 11.07
N GLN A 39 3.48 22.33 10.91
CA GLN A 39 4.66 22.98 11.51
C GLN A 39 4.96 24.36 10.90
N GLY A 40 4.74 24.53 9.59
CA GLY A 40 4.88 25.81 8.90
C GLY A 40 3.84 26.85 9.34
N VAL A 41 2.59 26.43 9.59
CA VAL A 41 1.49 27.32 10.02
C VAL A 41 1.46 27.50 11.56
N PHE A 42 1.82 26.47 12.33
CA PHE A 42 1.76 26.47 13.80
C PHE A 42 2.93 27.15 14.49
N PHE A 43 4.05 27.54 13.84
CA PHE A 43 5.05 28.35 14.55
C PHE A 43 4.44 29.69 15.05
N LEU A 44 3.53 30.28 14.28
CA LEU A 44 2.79 31.49 14.66
C LEU A 44 1.58 31.17 15.57
N TRP A 45 0.95 30.00 15.39
CA TRP A 45 -0.30 29.61 16.06
C TRP A 45 -0.13 28.81 17.35
N ARG A 46 1.03 28.19 17.65
CA ARG A 46 1.24 27.35 18.85
C ARG A 46 1.13 28.16 20.16
N GLY A 47 1.46 29.45 20.12
CA GLY A 47 1.24 30.38 21.25
C GLY A 47 -0.21 30.83 21.44
N ILE A 48 -1.03 30.78 20.38
CA ILE A 48 -2.44 31.23 20.40
C ILE A 48 -3.40 30.03 20.57
N GLY A 49 -3.08 28.89 19.99
CA GLY A 49 -3.90 27.67 19.95
C GLY A 49 -4.00 26.93 21.30
N GLN A 50 -3.02 27.05 22.20
CA GLN A 50 -3.15 26.54 23.57
C GLN A 50 -4.25 27.27 24.36
N LEU A 51 -4.54 28.53 24.03
CA LEU A 51 -5.59 29.32 24.67
C LEU A 51 -6.97 29.15 24.02
N THR A 52 -7.04 28.67 22.77
CA THR A 52 -8.29 28.56 21.98
C THR A 52 -8.72 27.11 21.71
N PHE A 53 -8.09 26.13 22.37
CA PHE A 53 -8.31 24.68 22.21
C PHE A 53 -9.78 24.22 22.30
N VAL A 54 -10.63 24.94 23.04
CA VAL A 54 -12.05 24.62 23.21
C VAL A 54 -12.93 25.13 22.05
N PHE A 55 -12.42 26.02 21.20
CA PHE A 55 -13.20 26.73 20.16
C PHE A 55 -12.81 26.37 18.71
N GLN A 56 -11.86 25.45 18.48
CA GLN A 56 -11.39 25.12 17.13
C GLN A 56 -12.12 23.92 16.49
N ASP A 57 -12.30 24.06 15.17
CA ASP A 57 -12.97 23.15 14.24
C ASP A 57 -12.33 21.74 14.20
N ASP A 58 -13.11 20.71 13.90
CA ASP A 58 -12.71 19.28 14.02
C ASP A 58 -11.48 18.93 13.17
N THR A 59 -11.26 19.65 12.08
CA THR A 59 -10.08 19.58 11.22
C THR A 59 -8.77 19.89 11.96
N THR A 60 -8.81 20.86 12.89
CA THR A 60 -7.63 21.28 13.68
C THR A 60 -7.32 20.27 14.79
N LYS A 61 -8.36 19.64 15.36
CA LYS A 61 -8.20 18.53 16.32
C LYS A 61 -7.58 17.30 15.67
N MET A 62 -7.98 16.99 14.43
CA MET A 62 -7.38 15.91 13.64
C MET A 62 -5.91 16.17 13.35
N ALA A 63 -5.54 17.41 12.98
CA ALA A 63 -4.14 17.82 12.79
C ALA A 63 -3.29 17.71 14.07
N LEU A 64 -3.86 18.04 15.23
CA LEU A 64 -3.20 17.89 16.54
C LEU A 64 -3.01 16.42 16.94
N TRP A 65 -4.04 15.59 16.77
CA TRP A 65 -3.96 14.14 16.98
C TRP A 65 -2.92 13.48 16.07
N MET A 66 -2.82 13.94 14.82
CA MET A 66 -1.81 13.47 13.87
C MET A 66 -0.39 13.91 14.24
N ASN A 67 -0.26 15.05 14.94
CA ASN A 67 1.00 15.50 15.52
C ASN A 67 1.42 14.70 16.77
N GLU A 68 0.47 14.07 17.46
CA GLU A 68 0.73 13.18 18.60
C GLU A 68 1.27 11.80 18.17
N ILE A 69 1.15 11.43 16.89
CA ILE A 69 1.65 10.14 16.38
C ILE A 69 3.19 10.13 16.44
N PRO A 70 3.82 9.22 17.20
CA PRO A 70 5.26 9.12 17.27
C PRO A 70 5.85 8.88 15.88
N GLU A 71 6.86 9.68 15.50
CA GLU A 71 7.54 9.59 14.19
C GLU A 71 8.07 8.18 13.88
N ARG A 72 8.48 7.45 14.93
CA ARG A 72 8.87 6.04 14.85
C ARG A 72 7.80 5.16 14.21
N LEU A 73 6.52 5.41 14.48
CA LEU A 73 5.40 4.61 13.94
C LEU A 73 5.16 4.92 12.46
N LEU A 74 5.40 6.16 12.02
CA LEU A 74 5.29 6.54 10.61
C LEU A 74 6.40 5.89 9.79
N VAL A 75 7.64 5.91 10.29
CA VAL A 75 8.79 5.24 9.63
C VAL A 75 8.61 3.73 9.58
N GLU A 76 8.09 3.12 10.65
CA GLU A 76 7.84 1.68 10.70
C GLU A 76 6.70 1.26 9.78
N SER A 77 5.65 2.10 9.68
CA SER A 77 4.56 1.94 8.72
C SER A 77 5.06 2.08 7.28
N ASP A 78 5.90 3.08 6.98
CA ASP A 78 6.47 3.26 5.64
C ASP A 78 7.32 2.06 5.20
N ARG A 79 8.14 1.53 6.11
CA ARG A 79 8.89 0.29 5.87
C ARG A 79 7.96 -0.88 5.61
N GLY A 80 6.88 -1.02 6.39
CA GLY A 80 5.86 -2.04 6.19
C GLY A 80 5.16 -1.92 4.83
N ALA A 81 4.83 -0.69 4.43
CA ALA A 81 4.26 -0.38 3.13
C ALA A 81 5.17 -0.86 1.99
N TRP A 82 6.45 -0.49 2.04
CA TRP A 82 7.43 -0.90 1.04
C TRP A 82 7.62 -2.42 0.98
N VAL A 83 7.63 -3.11 2.13
CA VAL A 83 7.70 -4.57 2.18
C VAL A 83 6.49 -5.19 1.46
N LEU A 84 5.28 -4.68 1.71
CA LEU A 84 4.06 -5.14 1.05
C LEU A 84 4.08 -4.90 -0.45
N VAL A 85 4.55 -3.72 -0.89
CA VAL A 85 4.71 -3.37 -2.31
C VAL A 85 5.68 -4.33 -3.00
N ILE A 86 6.88 -4.52 -2.42
CA ILE A 86 7.92 -5.38 -2.99
C ILE A 86 7.44 -6.83 -3.05
N LEU A 87 6.92 -7.36 -1.93
CA LEU A 87 6.47 -8.75 -1.86
C LEU A 87 5.30 -9.01 -2.82
N GLY A 88 4.31 -8.12 -2.83
CA GLY A 88 3.17 -8.20 -3.75
C GLY A 88 3.61 -8.15 -5.21
N SER A 89 4.54 -7.25 -5.55
CA SER A 89 5.12 -7.13 -6.90
C SER A 89 5.84 -8.41 -7.33
N VAL A 90 6.72 -8.94 -6.48
CA VAL A 90 7.49 -10.16 -6.79
C VAL A 90 6.55 -11.34 -7.03
N ILE A 91 5.54 -11.52 -6.17
CA ILE A 91 4.56 -12.61 -6.31
C ILE A 91 3.77 -12.45 -7.61
N ALA A 92 3.23 -11.26 -7.87
CA ALA A 92 2.41 -11.00 -9.05
C ALA A 92 3.20 -11.17 -10.35
N VAL A 93 4.42 -10.63 -10.42
CA VAL A 93 5.30 -10.73 -11.60
C VAL A 93 5.74 -12.18 -11.81
N THR A 94 6.22 -12.85 -10.77
CA THR A 94 6.66 -14.26 -10.88
C THR A 94 5.51 -15.16 -11.36
N ALA A 95 4.30 -14.94 -10.83
CA ALA A 95 3.11 -15.67 -11.26
C ALA A 95 2.73 -15.36 -12.71
N ALA A 96 2.84 -14.10 -13.17
CA ALA A 96 2.58 -13.74 -14.56
C ALA A 96 3.55 -14.42 -15.54
N PHE A 97 4.82 -14.58 -15.15
CA PHE A 97 5.86 -15.22 -15.96
C PHE A 97 5.79 -16.75 -16.00
N LEU A 98 5.02 -17.40 -15.12
CA LEU A 98 4.71 -18.83 -15.22
C LEU A 98 3.80 -19.09 -16.44
N ARG A 99 4.43 -19.30 -17.61
CA ARG A 99 3.77 -19.63 -18.88
C ARG A 99 3.06 -20.99 -18.78
N PRO A 100 1.78 -21.12 -19.14
CA PRO A 100 1.14 -22.42 -19.26
C PRO A 100 1.84 -23.21 -20.38
N ARG A 101 2.41 -24.38 -20.08
CA ARG A 101 2.76 -25.34 -21.13
C ARG A 101 1.47 -25.72 -21.84
N ARG A 102 1.30 -25.23 -23.07
CA ARG A 102 0.20 -25.61 -23.97
C ARG A 102 0.36 -27.11 -24.22
N LEU A 103 -0.47 -27.92 -23.56
CA LEU A 103 -0.60 -29.34 -23.90
C LEU A 103 -1.17 -29.39 -25.31
N GLU A 104 -0.30 -29.64 -26.30
CA GLU A 104 -0.73 -29.87 -27.67
C GLU A 104 -1.71 -31.06 -27.68
N PRO A 105 -2.91 -30.91 -28.27
CA PRO A 105 -3.83 -32.03 -28.37
C PRO A 105 -3.22 -33.07 -29.30
N ILE A 106 -2.86 -34.23 -28.75
CA ILE A 106 -2.48 -35.45 -29.47
C ILE A 106 -3.73 -35.96 -30.22
N LYS A 107 -4.16 -35.30 -31.28
CA LYS A 107 -5.30 -35.71 -32.13
C LYS A 107 -5.04 -35.50 -33.63
N GLN A 108 -3.80 -35.78 -34.09
CA GLN A 108 -3.51 -35.78 -35.53
C GLN A 108 -2.74 -37.00 -36.07
N LYS A 109 -2.39 -37.98 -35.24
CA LYS A 109 -1.64 -39.18 -35.70
C LYS A 109 -2.48 -40.44 -35.97
N ALA A 110 -3.82 -40.38 -35.90
CA ALA A 110 -4.68 -41.55 -36.10
C ALA A 110 -5.49 -41.55 -37.42
N LYS A 111 -5.25 -40.62 -38.36
CA LYS A 111 -6.00 -40.54 -39.64
C LYS A 111 -5.16 -40.78 -40.90
N ARG A 112 -3.97 -41.39 -40.76
CA ARG A 112 -3.15 -41.91 -41.86
C ARG A 112 -2.65 -43.30 -41.50
N LYS A 113 -3.52 -44.30 -41.56
CA LYS A 113 -3.17 -45.68 -41.90
C LYS A 113 -4.35 -46.28 -42.63
#